data_AF-A0A7S0K7R2-F1
#
_entry.id   AF-A0A7S0K7R2-F1
#
_cell.length_a   1.000
_cell.length_b   1.000
_cell.length_c   1.000
_cell.angle_alpha   90.00
_cell.angle_beta   90.00
_cell.angle_gamma   90.00
#
_symmetry.space_group_name_H-M   'P 1'
#
loop_
_entity.id
_entity.type
_entity.pdbx_description
1 polymer ?
#
loop_
_entity_poly.entity_id
_entity_poly.type
_entity_poly.pdbx_seq_one_letter_code
_entity_poly.pdbx_strand_id
1 'polypeptide(L)'
;HSHLSAALNLKLLGAREVVAAAEAAYRDGLAPLASVEGFIRQILGWREYVRGIYWTRMPGYAECNALDAQHALPGWYWTGATDMACLRDALRQTLDHGYANHIQRLMVTGLYALMLGVQPSQVHAWYLAVYVDAVEWVELPNTLGMSQYADGGLMGSKPYI
;
A
#
# COMPACT_ATOMS: atom_id res chain seq x y z
N HIS A 1 -8.32 -11.54 -3.05
CA HIS A 1 -6.96 -11.20 -2.56
C HIS A 1 -6.35 -12.42 -1.88
N SER A 2 -5.02 -12.54 -1.84
CA SER A 2 -4.37 -13.77 -1.33
C SER A 2 -4.09 -13.78 0.18
N HIS A 3 -4.09 -12.60 0.84
CA HIS A 3 -3.71 -12.44 2.26
C HIS A 3 -2.31 -12.96 2.60
N LEU A 4 -1.40 -13.04 1.62
CA LEU A 4 -0.04 -13.56 1.81
C LEU A 4 1.01 -12.49 2.15
N SER A 5 0.65 -11.20 2.16
CA SER A 5 1.60 -10.09 2.29
C SER A 5 2.41 -10.16 3.58
N ALA A 6 1.77 -10.44 4.72
CA ALA A 6 2.47 -10.61 5.99
C ALA A 6 3.47 -11.78 5.95
N ALA A 7 3.04 -12.95 5.46
CA ALA A 7 3.91 -14.12 5.32
C ALA A 7 5.10 -13.86 4.38
N LEU A 8 4.89 -13.16 3.26
CA LEU A 8 5.94 -12.77 2.32
C LEU A 8 6.94 -11.75 2.91
N ASN A 9 6.46 -10.80 3.71
CA ASN A 9 7.29 -9.74 4.27
C ASN A 9 8.09 -10.23 5.48
N LEU A 10 7.51 -11.15 6.27
CA LEU A 10 8.17 -11.83 7.39
C LEU A 10 8.98 -13.06 6.97
N LYS A 11 9.11 -13.34 5.66
CA LYS A 11 9.89 -14.46 5.10
C LYS A 11 9.39 -15.86 5.50
N LEU A 12 8.13 -15.97 5.92
CA LEU A 12 7.45 -17.27 6.09
C LEU A 12 7.13 -17.90 4.74
N LEU A 13 6.95 -17.06 3.71
CA LEU A 13 6.88 -17.46 2.30
C LEU A 13 7.91 -16.70 1.45
N GLY A 14 8.50 -17.39 0.48
CA GLY A 14 9.37 -16.84 -0.55
C GLY A 14 8.59 -16.33 -1.76
N ALA A 15 8.91 -15.13 -2.26
CA ALA A 15 8.24 -14.57 -3.44
C ALA A 15 8.31 -15.48 -4.68
N ARG A 16 9.44 -16.17 -4.89
CA ARG A 16 9.60 -17.11 -6.02
C ARG A 16 8.67 -18.31 -5.91
N GLU A 17 8.46 -18.85 -4.72
CA GLU A 17 7.60 -20.03 -4.54
C GLU A 17 6.13 -19.67 -4.81
N VAL A 18 5.69 -18.49 -4.36
CA VAL A 18 4.32 -18.01 -4.58
C VAL A 18 4.06 -17.73 -6.05
N VAL A 19 5.04 -17.16 -6.75
CA VAL A 19 4.97 -16.92 -8.20
C VAL A 19 4.93 -18.24 -8.98
N ALA A 20 5.81 -19.19 -8.64
CA ALA A 20 5.85 -20.49 -9.29
C ALA A 20 4.53 -21.26 -9.09
N ALA A 21 3.93 -21.20 -7.90
CA ALA A 21 2.64 -21.82 -7.63
C ALA A 21 1.51 -21.21 -8.48
N ALA A 22 1.49 -19.88 -8.64
CA ALA A 22 0.51 -19.22 -9.49
C ALA A 22 0.70 -19.56 -10.97
N GLU A 23 1.94 -19.60 -11.45
CA GLU A 23 2.26 -20.00 -12.82
C GLU A 23 1.86 -21.46 -13.10
N ALA A 24 2.12 -22.37 -12.17
CA ALA A 24 1.72 -23.77 -12.28
C ALA A 24 0.19 -23.90 -12.41
N ALA A 25 -0.57 -23.19 -11.57
CA ALA A 25 -2.04 -23.20 -11.65
C ALA A 25 -2.58 -22.72 -13.01
N TYR A 26 -1.89 -21.77 -13.67
CA TYR A 26 -2.22 -21.40 -15.05
C TYR A 26 -1.91 -22.51 -16.05
N ARG A 27 -0.71 -23.11 -15.96
CA ARG A 27 -0.29 -24.20 -16.87
C ARG A 27 -1.18 -25.44 -16.75
N ASP A 28 -1.71 -25.69 -15.56
CA ASP A 28 -2.65 -26.79 -15.28
C ASP A 28 -4.10 -26.45 -15.66
N GLY A 29 -4.37 -25.25 -16.19
CA GLY A 29 -5.71 -24.82 -16.61
C GLY A 29 -6.65 -24.47 -15.46
N LEU A 30 -6.15 -24.29 -14.23
CA LEU A 30 -6.96 -24.03 -13.03
C LEU A 30 -7.33 -22.55 -12.88
N ALA A 31 -6.63 -21.64 -13.56
CA ALA A 31 -6.89 -20.20 -13.50
C ALA A 31 -6.62 -19.52 -14.85
N PRO A 32 -7.39 -18.48 -15.23
CA PRO A 32 -7.17 -17.75 -16.47
C PRO A 32 -5.90 -16.89 -16.42
N LEU A 33 -5.27 -16.70 -17.58
CA LEU A 33 -4.02 -15.95 -17.71
C LEU A 33 -4.08 -14.56 -17.06
N ALA A 34 -5.19 -13.83 -17.25
CA ALA A 34 -5.35 -12.48 -16.71
C ALA A 34 -5.29 -12.43 -15.17
N SER A 35 -5.82 -13.45 -14.49
CA SER A 35 -5.75 -13.55 -13.03
C SER A 35 -4.35 -13.90 -12.55
N VAL A 36 -3.69 -14.84 -13.24
CA VAL A 36 -2.34 -15.30 -12.86
C VAL A 36 -1.29 -14.22 -13.14
N GLU A 37 -1.31 -13.60 -14.31
CA GLU A 37 -0.44 -12.46 -14.65
C GLU A 37 -0.66 -11.32 -13.66
N GLY A 38 -1.93 -10.94 -13.42
CA GLY A 38 -2.25 -9.84 -12.53
C GLY A 38 -1.73 -10.07 -11.11
N PHE A 39 -1.84 -11.30 -10.60
CA PHE A 39 -1.30 -11.72 -9.31
C PHE A 39 0.23 -11.68 -9.28
N ILE A 40 0.90 -12.30 -10.26
CA ILE A 40 2.36 -12.34 -10.35
C ILE A 40 2.93 -10.92 -10.48
N ARG A 41 2.29 -10.03 -11.24
CA ARG A 41 2.70 -8.63 -11.39
C ARG A 41 2.67 -7.84 -10.09
N GLN A 42 1.80 -8.18 -9.13
CA GLN A 42 1.84 -7.53 -7.82
C GLN A 42 3.11 -7.93 -7.03
N ILE A 43 3.63 -9.14 -7.25
CA ILE A 43 4.77 -9.68 -6.52
C ILE A 43 6.08 -9.38 -7.25
N LEU A 44 6.25 -9.86 -8.48
CA LEU A 44 7.48 -9.63 -9.25
C LEU A 44 7.60 -8.19 -9.78
N GLY A 45 6.48 -7.52 -10.03
CA GLY A 45 6.46 -6.13 -10.45
C GLY A 45 6.49 -5.22 -9.23
N TRP A 46 5.32 -4.91 -8.68
CA TRP A 46 5.18 -3.84 -7.68
C TRP A 46 6.01 -4.06 -6.42
N ARG A 47 5.97 -5.23 -5.80
CA ARG A 47 6.70 -5.48 -4.54
C ARG A 47 8.22 -5.37 -4.71
N GLU A 48 8.79 -5.85 -5.81
CA GLU A 48 10.23 -5.70 -6.07
C GLU A 48 10.57 -4.26 -6.51
N TYR A 49 9.69 -3.60 -7.27
CA TYR A 49 9.86 -2.21 -7.68
C TYR A 49 9.90 -1.25 -6.49
N VAL A 50 8.95 -1.34 -5.55
CA VAL A 50 8.93 -0.49 -4.35
C VAL A 50 10.15 -0.73 -3.47
N ARG A 51 10.61 -1.98 -3.38
CA ARG A 51 11.88 -2.30 -2.70
C ARG A 51 13.05 -1.57 -3.34
N GLY A 52 13.11 -1.53 -4.67
CA GLY A 52 14.14 -0.79 -5.40
C GLY A 52 14.09 0.71 -5.13
N ILE A 53 12.89 1.32 -5.13
CA ILE A 53 12.74 2.74 -4.78
C ILE A 53 13.27 3.01 -3.38
N TYR A 54 12.82 2.23 -2.39
CA TYR A 54 13.22 2.42 -1.00
C TYR A 54 14.75 2.47 -0.83
N TRP A 55 15.46 1.44 -1.29
CA TRP A 55 16.90 1.35 -1.09
C TRP A 55 17.71 2.35 -1.94
N THR A 56 17.14 2.90 -3.00
CA THR A 56 17.84 3.87 -3.86
C THR A 56 17.55 5.32 -3.50
N ARG A 57 16.48 5.60 -2.76
CA ARG A 57 16.03 6.96 -2.47
C ARG A 57 16.08 7.34 -0.98
N MET A 58 16.17 6.37 -0.08
CA MET A 58 16.33 6.65 1.35
C MET A 58 17.72 7.23 1.68
N PRO A 59 17.82 8.08 2.71
CA PRO A 59 16.75 8.48 3.64
C PRO A 59 15.86 9.62 3.13
N GLY A 60 16.31 10.39 2.13
CA GLY A 60 15.62 11.61 1.69
C GLY A 60 14.19 11.38 1.16
N TYR A 61 13.86 10.16 0.73
CA TYR A 61 12.50 9.81 0.32
C TYR A 61 11.46 10.02 1.42
N ALA A 62 11.82 9.83 2.70
CA ALA A 62 10.91 10.01 3.83
C ALA A 62 10.51 11.49 4.07
N GLU A 63 11.28 12.43 3.52
CA GLU A 63 11.08 13.87 3.69
C GLU A 63 10.26 14.49 2.53
N CYS A 64 9.89 13.69 1.53
CA CYS A 64 9.17 14.15 0.36
C CYS A 64 7.79 14.73 0.73
N ASN A 65 7.48 15.94 0.22
CA ASN A 65 6.21 16.64 0.36
C ASN A 65 5.96 17.58 -0.84
N ALA A 66 6.00 17.04 -2.06
CA ALA A 66 5.93 17.82 -3.30
C ALA A 66 4.66 18.69 -3.46
N LEU A 67 3.57 18.33 -2.78
CA LEU A 67 2.30 19.06 -2.81
C LEU A 67 2.15 20.10 -1.70
N ASP A 68 3.18 20.29 -0.85
CA ASP A 68 3.16 21.18 0.31
C ASP A 68 1.96 20.94 1.23
N ALA A 69 1.68 19.66 1.53
CA ALA A 69 0.59 19.26 2.39
C ALA A 69 0.93 19.59 3.87
N GLN A 70 0.03 20.30 4.56
CA GLN A 70 0.27 20.88 5.90
C GLN A 70 -0.69 20.40 6.99
N HIS A 71 -1.80 19.75 6.62
CA HIS A 71 -2.84 19.37 7.58
C HIS A 71 -2.45 18.15 8.42
N ALA A 72 -2.99 18.08 9.64
CA ALA A 72 -2.84 16.92 10.51
C ALA A 72 -3.76 15.78 10.10
N LEU A 73 -3.35 14.54 10.35
CA LEU A 73 -4.19 13.37 10.14
C LEU A 73 -5.39 13.44 11.10
N PRO A 74 -6.64 13.37 10.61
CA PRO A 74 -7.81 13.43 11.49
C PRO A 74 -7.81 12.32 12.53
N GLY A 75 -8.08 12.65 13.80
CA GLY A 75 -8.04 11.69 14.90
C GLY A 75 -8.96 10.47 14.72
N TRP A 76 -10.03 10.60 13.93
CA TRP A 76 -10.93 9.48 13.62
C TRP A 76 -10.30 8.40 12.72
N TYR A 77 -9.11 8.61 12.14
CA TYR A 77 -8.33 7.53 11.52
C TYR A 77 -7.94 6.44 12.53
N TRP A 78 -7.84 6.79 13.82
CA TRP A 78 -7.51 5.86 14.90
C TRP A 78 -8.72 5.20 15.55
N THR A 79 -9.94 5.65 15.23
CA THR A 79 -11.17 5.17 15.89
C THR A 79 -12.23 4.67 14.92
N GLY A 80 -12.14 5.04 13.63
CA GLY A 80 -13.20 4.80 12.64
C GLY A 80 -14.50 5.58 12.93
N ALA A 81 -14.48 6.57 13.84
CA ALA A 81 -15.65 7.36 14.22
C ALA A 81 -15.93 8.48 13.19
N THR A 82 -16.48 8.09 12.04
CA THR A 82 -16.85 9.00 10.96
C THR A 82 -18.17 8.59 10.30
N ASP A 83 -18.92 9.57 9.79
CA ASP A 83 -20.19 9.34 9.10
C ASP A 83 -19.99 8.90 7.64
N MET A 84 -18.79 9.11 7.09
CA MET A 84 -18.42 8.72 5.74
C MET A 84 -18.32 7.19 5.64
N ALA A 85 -19.34 6.56 5.03
CA ALA A 85 -19.52 5.12 5.06
C ALA A 85 -18.29 4.32 4.56
N CYS A 86 -17.73 4.70 3.41
CA CYS A 86 -16.55 4.00 2.86
C CYS A 86 -15.34 4.08 3.79
N LEU A 87 -15.07 5.25 4.38
CA LEU A 87 -13.99 5.44 5.35
C LEU A 87 -14.25 4.68 6.64
N ARG A 88 -15.47 4.77 7.17
CA ARG A 88 -15.85 4.05 8.39
C ARG A 88 -15.61 2.55 8.21
N ASP A 89 -16.05 1.97 7.10
CA ASP A 89 -15.92 0.54 6.85
C ASP A 89 -14.45 0.14 6.65
N ALA A 90 -13.69 0.90 5.86
CA ALA A 90 -12.26 0.64 5.66
C ALA A 90 -11.44 0.79 6.95
N LEU A 91 -11.69 1.83 7.74
CA LEU A 91 -10.98 2.09 9.00
C LEU A 91 -11.33 1.04 10.06
N ARG A 92 -12.60 0.68 10.23
CA ARG A 92 -12.99 -0.36 11.19
C ARG A 92 -12.39 -1.71 10.83
N GLN A 93 -12.46 -2.12 9.56
CA GLN A 93 -11.82 -3.35 9.09
C GLN A 93 -10.31 -3.35 9.37
N THR A 94 -9.64 -2.21 9.13
CA THR A 94 -8.22 -2.05 9.45
C THR A 94 -7.95 -2.17 10.93
N LEU A 95 -8.72 -1.52 11.80
CA LEU A 95 -8.50 -1.54 13.25
C LEU A 95 -8.82 -2.92 13.87
N ASP A 96 -9.84 -3.62 13.37
CA ASP A 96 -10.26 -4.92 13.88
C ASP A 96 -9.35 -6.07 13.42
N HIS A 97 -8.77 -5.97 12.23
CA HIS A 97 -8.04 -7.08 11.59
C HIS A 97 -6.58 -6.78 11.23
N GLY A 98 -6.16 -5.52 11.36
CA GLY A 98 -4.88 -5.06 10.83
C GLY A 98 -4.75 -5.27 9.32
N TYR A 99 -5.87 -5.28 8.59
CA TYR A 99 -5.92 -5.59 7.16
C TYR A 99 -6.95 -4.75 6.40
N ALA A 100 -6.47 -4.17 5.30
CA ALA A 100 -7.29 -3.70 4.19
C ALA A 100 -6.65 -4.11 2.88
N ASN A 101 -7.47 -4.37 1.87
CA ASN A 101 -6.97 -4.71 0.55
C ASN A 101 -6.39 -3.46 -0.14
N HIS A 102 -5.68 -3.67 -1.26
CA HIS A 102 -4.95 -2.59 -1.92
C HIS A 102 -5.84 -1.39 -2.31
N ILE A 103 -7.04 -1.62 -2.84
CA ILE A 103 -7.89 -0.51 -3.30
C ILE A 103 -8.51 0.28 -2.14
N GLN A 104 -8.78 -0.38 -1.00
CA GLN A 104 -9.20 0.32 0.22
C GLN A 104 -8.09 1.24 0.73
N ARG A 105 -6.85 0.76 0.76
CA ARG A 105 -5.69 1.58 1.14
C ARG A 105 -5.53 2.76 0.19
N LEU A 106 -5.46 2.50 -1.11
CA LEU A 106 -5.17 3.55 -2.09
C LEU A 106 -6.33 4.55 -2.27
N MET A 107 -7.53 4.06 -2.56
CA MET A 107 -8.63 4.90 -3.06
C MET A 107 -9.66 5.29 -1.99
N VAL A 108 -9.52 4.83 -0.74
CA VAL A 108 -10.41 5.24 0.36
C VAL A 108 -9.63 6.02 1.40
N THR A 109 -8.76 5.37 2.18
CA THR A 109 -8.01 6.04 3.24
C THR A 109 -6.90 6.93 2.67
N GLY A 110 -6.17 6.45 1.67
CA GLY A 110 -5.08 7.19 1.02
C GLY A 110 -5.59 8.41 0.25
N LEU A 111 -6.56 8.22 -0.65
CA LEU A 111 -7.18 9.29 -1.42
C LEU A 111 -7.75 10.39 -0.51
N TYR A 112 -8.46 10.02 0.56
CA TYR A 112 -9.03 11.03 1.45
C TYR A 112 -7.94 11.87 2.15
N ALA A 113 -6.88 11.22 2.64
CA ALA A 113 -5.75 11.93 3.25
C ALA A 113 -5.05 12.87 2.25
N LEU A 114 -4.89 12.43 1.00
CA LEU A 114 -4.34 13.23 -0.09
C LEU A 114 -5.21 14.46 -0.38
N MET A 115 -6.51 14.28 -0.56
CA MET A 115 -7.45 15.39 -0.85
C MET A 115 -7.53 16.40 0.30
N LEU A 116 -7.39 15.94 1.54
CA LEU A 116 -7.37 16.80 2.72
C LEU A 116 -6.03 17.56 2.87
N GLY A 117 -5.00 17.20 2.11
CA GLY A 117 -3.67 17.78 2.23
C GLY A 117 -2.99 17.41 3.55
N VAL A 118 -3.14 16.16 4.00
CA VAL A 118 -2.50 15.66 5.21
C VAL A 118 -1.00 15.50 4.97
N GLN A 119 -0.18 15.90 5.96
CA GLN A 119 1.27 15.71 5.91
C GLN A 119 1.63 14.23 5.63
N PRO A 120 2.40 13.94 4.58
CA PRO A 120 2.70 12.56 4.17
C PRO A 120 3.37 11.73 5.27
N SER A 121 4.17 12.36 6.14
CA SER A 121 4.80 11.72 7.29
C SER A 121 3.79 11.16 8.31
N GLN A 122 2.65 11.84 8.51
CA GLN A 122 1.59 11.35 9.39
C GLN A 122 0.80 10.21 8.76
N VAL A 123 0.59 10.27 7.43
CA VAL A 123 -0.03 9.18 6.68
C VAL A 123 0.86 7.93 6.72
N HIS A 124 2.16 8.10 6.49
CA HIS A 124 3.19 7.05 6.62
C HIS A 124 3.16 6.41 8.01
N ALA A 125 3.23 7.22 9.07
CA ALA A 125 3.21 6.71 10.44
C ALA A 125 1.95 5.88 10.74
N TRP A 126 0.79 6.30 10.21
CA TRP A 126 -0.45 5.56 10.37
C TRP A 126 -0.43 4.23 9.61
N TYR A 127 -0.10 4.24 8.31
CA TYR A 127 -0.03 3.00 7.50
C TYR A 127 0.97 2.00 8.08
N LEU A 128 2.12 2.46 8.56
CA LEU A 128 3.13 1.61 9.20
C LEU A 128 2.63 0.98 10.50
N ALA A 129 1.78 1.68 11.26
CA ALA A 129 1.28 1.22 12.54
C ALA A 129 0.12 0.23 12.44
N VAL A 130 -0.79 0.39 11.47
CA VAL A 130 -2.10 -0.28 11.50
C VAL A 130 -2.19 -1.57 10.68
N TYR A 131 -1.27 -1.84 9.76
CA TYR A 131 -1.32 -3.04 8.93
C TYR A 131 -0.29 -4.09 9.35
N VAL A 132 -0.74 -5.35 9.51
CA VAL A 132 0.13 -6.47 9.93
C VAL A 132 1.22 -6.83 8.93
N ASP A 133 1.09 -6.36 7.69
CA ASP A 133 2.07 -6.56 6.63
C ASP A 133 3.00 -5.37 6.41
N ALA A 134 2.85 -4.31 7.20
CA ALA A 134 3.63 -3.08 7.04
C ALA A 134 5.05 -3.25 7.59
N VAL A 135 6.01 -3.06 6.69
CA VAL A 135 7.43 -2.86 6.99
C VAL A 135 7.90 -1.70 6.14
N GLU A 136 8.78 -0.85 6.68
CA GLU A 136 9.08 0.46 6.09
C GLU A 136 9.46 0.39 4.60
N TRP A 137 10.26 -0.61 4.21
CA TRP A 137 10.72 -0.73 2.82
C TRP A 137 9.60 -0.95 1.79
N VAL A 138 8.47 -1.52 2.21
CA VAL A 138 7.29 -1.71 1.33
C VAL A 138 6.26 -0.62 1.55
N GLU A 139 6.08 -0.17 2.79
CA GLU A 139 5.02 0.78 3.15
C GLU A 139 5.38 2.21 2.69
N LEU A 140 6.57 2.70 3.01
CA LEU A 140 6.95 4.09 2.76
C LEU A 140 6.86 4.50 1.27
N PRO A 141 7.37 3.71 0.30
CA PRO A 141 7.19 4.03 -1.13
C PRO A 141 5.74 4.04 -1.57
N ASN A 142 4.93 3.08 -1.11
CA ASN A 142 3.52 3.04 -1.46
C ASN A 142 2.77 4.24 -0.88
N THR A 143 3.09 4.65 0.35
CA THR A 143 2.43 5.80 0.98
C THR A 143 2.86 7.11 0.35
N LEU A 144 4.17 7.44 0.35
CA LEU A 144 4.64 8.74 -0.13
C LEU A 144 4.56 8.86 -1.66
N GLY A 145 4.91 7.81 -2.40
CA GLY A 145 4.88 7.84 -3.87
C GLY A 145 3.50 7.59 -4.43
N MET A 146 3.02 6.34 -4.32
CA MET A 146 1.78 5.92 -4.97
C MET A 146 0.55 6.64 -4.41
N SER A 147 0.41 6.71 -3.08
CA SER A 147 -0.81 7.21 -2.47
C SER A 147 -0.86 8.72 -2.32
N GLN A 148 0.24 9.35 -1.89
CA GLN A 148 0.25 10.77 -1.54
C GLN A 148 0.90 11.66 -2.62
N TYR A 149 1.48 11.08 -3.67
CA TYR A 149 2.22 11.82 -4.72
C TYR A 149 3.27 12.80 -4.15
N ALA A 150 3.75 12.51 -2.94
CA ALA A 150 4.65 13.36 -2.20
C ALA A 150 6.05 13.39 -2.83
N ASP A 151 6.39 12.37 -3.62
CA ASP A 151 7.66 12.24 -4.36
C ASP A 151 7.66 12.97 -5.72
N GLY A 152 6.60 13.69 -6.08
CA GLY A 152 6.50 14.44 -7.33
C GLY A 152 6.43 13.57 -8.58
N GLY A 153 6.03 12.30 -8.43
CA GLY A 153 5.80 11.37 -9.53
C GLY A 153 6.97 10.47 -9.87
N LEU A 154 7.90 10.28 -8.95
CA LEU A 154 9.04 9.37 -9.10
C LEU A 154 8.58 7.91 -9.19
N MET A 155 7.58 7.53 -8.39
CA MET A 155 6.98 6.20 -8.41
C MET A 155 5.87 6.03 -9.47
N GLY A 156 5.10 7.08 -9.74
CA GLY A 156 3.97 7.03 -10.68
C GLY A 156 3.73 8.39 -11.32
N SER A 157 3.45 8.42 -12.63
CA SER A 157 3.42 9.67 -13.39
C SER A 157 2.22 10.59 -13.09
N LYS A 158 1.18 10.09 -12.41
CA LYS A 158 -0.04 10.83 -12.08
C LYS A 158 -0.49 10.51 -10.65
N PRO A 159 -1.04 11.49 -9.91
CA PRO A 159 -1.68 11.23 -8.64
C PRO A 159 -2.96 10.41 -8.85
N TYR A 160 -3.27 9.53 -7.91
CA TYR A 160 -4.55 8.82 -7.85
C TYR A 160 -5.57 9.71 -7.15
N ILE A 161 -6.34 10.48 -7.94
CA ILE A 161 -7.45 11.35 -7.51
C ILE A 161 -8.68 11.04 -8.38
#